data_AF-A0AA39PJY9-F1
#
_entry.id   AF-A0AA39PJY9-F1
#
_cell.length_a   1.000
_cell.length_b   1.000
_cell.length_c   1.000
_cell.angle_alpha   90.00
_cell.angle_beta   90.00
_cell.angle_gamma   90.00
#
_symmetry.space_group_name_H-M   'P 1'
#
loop_
_entity.id
_entity.type
_entity.pdbx_description
1 polymer ?
#
loop_
_entity_poly.entity_id
_entity_poly.type
_entity_poly.pdbx_seq_one_letter_code
_entity_poly.pdbx_strand_id
1 'polypeptide(L)'
;MLSVASSFYTFTPLTHRQIAMEPKPTSNVKHPQIMQNLIQHPNYYTLKITQFVVAETAINEKMLDIFSTDRRSGTERADPLGISVGYNDEGMLASLAVADETRCCIIEFNSRSPPPSRPQKMEFLQKHVLCRSIGEIYAFDAAQIAMVLWKELDIKVARMVDIQSAFSDIDFPSDRNPLRAIQACLGESDKVKLNEKHINLAFNNLTYNRGEIQRMRVDILERAWISRLLPSHENGISTFSAVKPIDTSRLDEQFLNTLNTLARVSEDSRRVGYLKPVTTNHQFSDAQRSSLDPDGRAIDARSSAYKDKFRGYQDVITTFKTASGEQFRRRGQVADVKGRTATIAFDGSIVNKSVDSITSKGRDAPTFAEAKRDDVIRRTLQGDLTIFQDNPWICNILLHHDSPDSDTDQNLEWPESWNQSLSLHPQYAFKFLDTQVHKCCSIEMHGG
;
A
#
# COMPACT_ATOMS: atom_id res chain seq x y z
N MET A 1 12.58 57.23 -36.41
CA MET A 1 13.17 57.45 -35.08
C MET A 1 12.69 56.35 -34.15
N LEU A 2 13.51 55.33 -33.90
CA LEU A 2 13.46 54.50 -32.69
C LEU A 2 14.74 53.65 -32.69
N SER A 3 15.49 53.82 -31.60
CA SER A 3 16.85 53.36 -31.36
C SER A 3 16.85 51.93 -30.84
N VAL A 4 17.71 51.07 -31.38
CA VAL A 4 17.99 49.72 -30.88
C VAL A 4 19.28 49.81 -30.07
N ALA A 5 19.17 49.69 -28.75
CA ALA A 5 20.31 49.64 -27.84
C ALA A 5 20.76 48.18 -27.65
N SER A 6 21.92 47.85 -28.20
CA SER A 6 22.64 46.59 -27.94
C SER A 6 23.57 46.80 -26.75
N SER A 7 23.37 46.06 -25.67
CA SER A 7 24.27 46.05 -24.50
C SER A 7 25.09 44.76 -24.48
N PHE A 8 26.38 44.90 -24.72
CA PHE A 8 27.39 43.88 -24.52
C PHE A 8 27.69 43.75 -23.02
N TYR A 9 27.51 42.56 -22.45
CA TYR A 9 28.06 42.21 -21.14
C TYR A 9 29.34 41.39 -21.34
N THR A 10 30.44 41.93 -20.83
CA THR A 10 31.77 41.33 -20.78
C THR A 10 31.83 40.28 -19.67
N PHE A 11 32.22 39.06 -20.04
CA PHE A 11 32.48 37.94 -19.13
C PHE A 11 33.83 38.15 -18.42
N THR A 12 33.83 38.14 -17.09
CA THR A 12 35.06 38.06 -16.27
C THR A 12 35.21 36.63 -15.74
N PRO A 13 36.37 35.96 -15.88
CA PRO A 13 36.55 34.62 -15.35
C PRO A 13 36.94 34.67 -13.87
N LEU A 14 36.12 34.08 -13.00
CA LEU A 14 36.47 33.81 -11.60
C LEU A 14 37.17 32.45 -11.49
N THR A 15 38.50 32.50 -11.43
CA THR A 15 39.37 31.39 -11.02
C THR A 15 39.53 31.40 -9.50
N HIS A 16 38.77 30.55 -8.80
CA HIS A 16 39.23 29.96 -7.54
C HIS A 16 38.45 28.66 -7.23
N ARG A 17 39.00 27.52 -7.65
CA ARG A 17 38.62 26.20 -7.13
C ARG A 17 39.17 26.08 -5.71
N GLN A 18 38.32 26.32 -4.71
CA GLN A 18 38.54 25.76 -3.37
C GLN A 18 38.30 24.25 -3.48
N ILE A 19 39.39 23.48 -3.37
CA ILE A 19 39.33 22.04 -3.21
C ILE A 19 38.77 21.80 -1.79
N ALA A 20 37.46 21.55 -1.69
CA ALA A 20 36.85 21.07 -0.46
C ALA A 20 37.51 19.74 -0.10
N MET A 21 38.27 19.72 1.00
CA MET A 21 38.82 18.49 1.55
C MET A 21 37.67 17.52 1.84
N GLU A 22 37.69 16.35 1.19
CA GLU A 22 36.78 15.25 1.51
C GLU A 22 36.89 14.92 3.02
N PRO A 23 35.77 14.91 3.76
CA PRO A 23 35.79 14.55 5.17
C PRO A 23 36.28 13.09 5.30
N LYS A 24 37.37 12.90 6.07
CA LYS A 24 37.88 11.57 6.43
C LYS A 24 36.72 10.76 7.06
N PRO A 25 36.47 9.53 6.59
CA PRO A 25 35.40 8.69 7.16
C PRO A 25 35.72 8.40 8.63
N THR A 26 34.88 8.91 9.52
CA THR A 26 34.92 8.62 10.95
C THR A 26 34.57 7.15 11.17
N SER A 27 35.59 6.33 11.39
CA SER A 27 35.58 4.87 11.22
C SER A 27 34.88 4.07 12.33
N ASN A 28 33.90 4.61 13.06
CA ASN A 28 33.25 3.87 14.16
C ASN A 28 31.79 4.26 14.46
N VAL A 29 30.99 4.59 13.44
CA VAL A 29 29.54 4.70 13.65
C VAL A 29 28.95 3.29 13.78
N LYS A 30 28.65 2.86 15.00
CA LYS A 30 27.92 1.61 15.25
C LYS A 30 26.47 1.80 14.80
N HIS A 31 26.08 1.10 13.74
CA HIS A 31 24.70 1.08 13.28
C HIS A 31 23.85 0.19 14.20
N PRO A 32 22.62 0.61 14.56
CA PRO A 32 21.70 -0.22 15.31
C PRO A 32 21.44 -1.56 14.59
N GLN A 33 21.37 -2.64 15.35
CA GLN A 33 20.99 -3.95 14.84
C GLN A 33 19.63 -4.32 15.43
N ILE A 34 18.71 -4.72 14.56
CA ILE A 34 17.36 -5.15 14.93
C ILE A 34 17.26 -6.66 14.75
N MET A 35 16.73 -7.33 15.76
CA MET A 35 16.30 -8.73 15.66
C MET A 35 14.86 -8.73 15.19
N GLN A 36 14.59 -9.38 14.07
CA GLN A 36 13.23 -9.52 13.56
C GLN A 36 12.38 -10.36 14.52
N ASN A 37 11.10 -10.01 14.68
CA ASN A 37 10.16 -10.68 15.56
C ASN A 37 8.94 -11.25 14.83
N LEU A 38 9.03 -11.40 13.50
CA LEU A 38 7.94 -11.92 12.67
C LEU A 38 7.92 -13.44 12.62
N ILE A 39 9.11 -14.08 12.57
CA ILE A 39 9.25 -15.51 12.31
C ILE A 39 10.18 -16.15 13.34
N GLN A 40 9.73 -17.22 13.98
CA GLN A 40 10.58 -18.11 14.75
C GLN A 40 10.95 -19.30 13.86
N HIS A 41 12.12 -19.21 13.24
CA HIS A 41 12.69 -20.25 12.39
C HIS A 41 14.18 -20.38 12.72
N PRO A 42 14.77 -21.60 12.88
CA PRO A 42 16.18 -21.79 13.27
C PRO A 42 17.20 -20.96 12.48
N ASN A 43 16.99 -20.80 11.18
CA ASN A 43 17.87 -20.01 10.32
C ASN A 43 17.69 -18.48 10.45
N TYR A 44 16.58 -17.98 10.99
CA TYR A 44 16.21 -16.56 10.95
C TYR A 44 16.02 -15.90 12.32
N TYR A 45 15.76 -16.68 13.38
CA TYR A 45 15.48 -16.11 14.71
C TYR A 45 16.68 -15.39 15.34
N THR A 46 17.91 -15.73 14.94
CA THR A 46 19.14 -15.04 15.38
C THR A 46 19.64 -13.99 14.38
N LEU A 47 18.92 -13.78 13.27
CA LEU A 47 19.36 -12.85 12.24
C LEU A 47 19.29 -11.42 12.78
N LYS A 48 20.41 -10.70 12.66
CA LYS A 48 20.52 -9.29 13.03
C LYS A 48 20.56 -8.44 11.78
N ILE A 49 19.53 -7.63 11.59
CA ILE A 49 19.42 -6.72 10.45
C ILE A 49 20.06 -5.40 10.84
N THR A 50 21.07 -4.98 10.10
CA THR A 50 21.73 -3.69 10.31
C THR A 50 20.86 -2.58 9.74
N GLN A 51 20.47 -1.64 10.59
CA GLN A 51 19.60 -0.54 10.21
C GLN A 51 20.40 0.73 9.89
N PHE A 52 20.08 1.33 8.74
CA PHE A 52 20.51 2.66 8.34
C PHE A 52 19.27 3.54 8.26
N VAL A 53 19.28 4.70 8.92
CA VAL A 53 18.22 5.69 8.76
C VAL A 53 18.82 6.94 8.18
N VAL A 54 18.27 7.39 7.07
CA VAL A 54 18.84 8.46 6.27
C VAL A 54 17.76 9.47 5.93
N ALA A 55 18.00 10.73 6.28
CA ALA A 55 17.16 11.81 5.81
C ALA A 55 17.32 11.96 4.29
N GLU A 56 16.25 12.33 3.59
CA GLU A 56 16.28 12.62 2.16
C GLU A 56 17.43 13.56 1.76
N THR A 57 17.78 14.53 2.60
CA THR A 57 18.89 15.46 2.35
C THR A 57 20.26 14.78 2.27
N ALA A 58 20.43 13.59 2.83
CA ALA A 58 21.68 12.85 2.92
C ALA A 58 21.80 11.69 1.90
N ILE A 59 20.78 11.47 1.06
CA ILE A 59 20.86 10.50 -0.04
C ILE A 59 22.03 10.87 -0.96
N ASN A 60 22.87 9.88 -1.25
CA ASN A 60 23.96 9.97 -2.22
C ASN A 60 24.15 8.63 -2.94
N GLU A 61 24.80 8.65 -4.10
CA GLU A 61 24.98 7.48 -4.96
C GLU A 61 25.72 6.33 -4.25
N LYS A 62 26.86 6.62 -3.60
CA LYS A 62 27.70 5.62 -2.89
C LYS A 62 26.92 4.86 -1.82
N MET A 63 25.99 5.53 -1.15
CA MET A 63 25.14 4.92 -0.13
C MET A 63 24.17 3.91 -0.75
N LEU A 64 23.56 4.23 -1.89
CA LEU A 64 22.58 3.36 -2.54
C LEU A 64 23.23 2.25 -3.36
N ASP A 65 24.46 2.46 -3.83
CA ASP A 65 25.24 1.49 -4.60
C ASP A 65 25.42 0.15 -3.88
N ILE A 66 25.31 0.13 -2.55
CA ILE A 66 25.33 -1.09 -1.74
C ILE A 66 24.24 -2.10 -2.12
N PHE A 67 23.14 -1.63 -2.73
CA PHE A 67 22.01 -2.44 -3.17
C PHE A 67 22.12 -2.87 -4.64
N SER A 68 22.88 -2.14 -5.46
CA SER A 68 23.06 -2.46 -6.89
C SER A 68 24.33 -3.24 -7.18
N THR A 69 25.39 -3.08 -6.38
CA THR A 69 26.74 -3.53 -6.75
C THR A 69 27.37 -4.36 -5.64
N ASP A 70 27.99 -5.49 -6.00
CA ASP A 70 28.77 -6.28 -5.05
C ASP A 70 30.08 -5.56 -4.73
N ARG A 71 30.35 -5.37 -3.44
CA ARG A 71 31.51 -4.58 -2.98
C ARG A 71 32.86 -5.24 -3.34
N ARG A 72 32.90 -6.56 -3.49
CA ARG A 72 34.14 -7.32 -3.74
C ARG A 72 34.42 -7.43 -5.23
N SER A 73 33.42 -7.75 -6.03
CA SER A 73 33.58 -7.94 -7.48
C SER A 73 33.32 -6.68 -8.30
N GLY A 74 32.59 -5.70 -7.77
CA GLY A 74 32.12 -4.54 -8.52
C GLY A 74 31.04 -4.88 -9.55
N THR A 75 30.49 -6.10 -9.52
CA THR A 75 29.46 -6.54 -10.47
C THR A 75 28.07 -6.17 -9.98
N GLU A 76 27.14 -5.99 -10.92
CA GLU A 76 25.72 -5.80 -10.58
C GLU A 76 25.19 -7.00 -9.79
N ARG A 77 24.47 -6.73 -8.71
CA ARG A 77 23.82 -7.76 -7.89
C ARG A 77 22.51 -8.16 -8.56
N ALA A 78 22.27 -9.46 -8.66
CA ALA A 78 20.96 -10.00 -9.03
C ALA A 78 20.09 -10.35 -7.82
N ASP A 79 20.64 -10.18 -6.61
CA ASP A 79 19.91 -10.50 -5.37
C ASP A 79 18.58 -9.76 -5.33
N PRO A 80 17.51 -10.42 -4.84
CA PRO A 80 16.25 -9.76 -4.67
C PRO A 80 16.41 -8.59 -3.69
N LEU A 81 15.52 -7.61 -3.77
CA LEU A 81 15.38 -6.57 -2.76
C LEU A 81 13.97 -6.59 -2.23
N GLY A 82 13.80 -6.25 -0.95
CA GLY A 82 12.49 -6.06 -0.35
C GLY A 82 12.28 -4.59 -0.05
N ILE A 83 11.09 -4.05 -0.36
CA ILE A 83 10.77 -2.67 -0.01
C ILE A 83 9.46 -2.57 0.76
N SER A 84 9.35 -1.51 1.56
CA SER A 84 8.11 -1.14 2.22
C SER A 84 8.07 0.36 2.44
N VAL A 85 6.87 0.92 2.59
CA VAL A 85 6.67 2.34 2.81
C VAL A 85 6.05 2.61 4.18
N GLY A 86 6.20 3.85 4.62
CA GLY A 86 5.55 4.40 5.80
C GLY A 86 4.92 5.73 5.45
N TYR A 87 3.67 5.93 5.87
CA TYR A 87 2.89 7.14 5.58
C TYR A 87 2.69 7.96 6.84
N ASN A 88 2.66 9.28 6.74
CA ASN A 88 2.27 10.11 7.88
C ASN A 88 0.76 10.01 8.18
N ASP A 89 0.29 10.76 9.18
CA ASP A 89 -1.11 10.73 9.61
C ASP A 89 -2.07 11.30 8.56
N GLU A 90 -1.59 12.13 7.64
CA GLU A 90 -2.37 12.63 6.49
C GLU A 90 -2.39 11.66 5.30
N GLY A 91 -1.71 10.52 5.41
CA GLY A 91 -1.51 9.61 4.29
C GLY A 91 -0.67 10.26 3.21
N MET A 92 0.51 10.77 3.52
CA MET A 92 1.54 11.12 2.54
C MET A 92 2.77 10.27 2.81
N LEU A 93 3.58 10.00 1.79
CA LEU A 93 4.81 9.24 1.92
C LEU A 93 5.75 9.93 2.90
N ALA A 94 6.05 9.25 4.00
CA ALA A 94 6.96 9.74 5.04
C ALA A 94 8.28 8.99 5.03
N SER A 95 8.28 7.72 4.62
CA SER A 95 9.49 6.91 4.51
C SER A 95 9.38 5.77 3.50
N LEU A 96 10.54 5.34 3.00
CA LEU A 96 10.74 4.13 2.20
C LEU A 96 11.86 3.31 2.84
N ALA A 97 11.58 2.06 3.17
CA ALA A 97 12.57 1.08 3.58
C ALA A 97 12.97 0.20 2.40
N VAL A 98 14.28 -0.03 2.25
CA VAL A 98 14.88 -0.94 1.27
C VAL A 98 15.73 -1.93 2.04
N ALA A 99 15.48 -3.23 1.85
CA ALA A 99 16.16 -4.30 2.55
C ALA A 99 16.83 -5.28 1.59
N ASP A 100 18.05 -5.67 1.93
CA ASP A 100 18.68 -6.89 1.45
C ASP A 100 18.72 -7.95 2.58
N GLU A 101 19.54 -8.98 2.44
CA GLU A 101 19.64 -10.08 3.40
C GLU A 101 20.03 -9.63 4.82
N THR A 102 20.92 -8.63 4.96
CA THR A 102 21.54 -8.28 6.26
C THR A 102 21.40 -6.81 6.63
N ARG A 103 20.88 -5.99 5.72
CA ARG A 103 20.82 -4.53 5.84
C ARG A 103 19.45 -4.04 5.46
N CYS A 104 19.01 -3.00 6.16
CA CYS A 104 17.84 -2.23 5.77
C CYS A 104 18.14 -0.74 5.87
N CYS A 105 17.91 -0.02 4.78
CA CYS A 105 17.98 1.43 4.72
C CYS A 105 16.57 2.02 4.74
N ILE A 106 16.27 2.83 5.75
CA ILE A 106 15.05 3.63 5.85
C ILE A 106 15.38 5.06 5.42
N ILE A 107 14.78 5.48 4.32
CA ILE A 107 14.87 6.84 3.79
C ILE A 107 13.67 7.63 4.31
N GLU A 108 13.90 8.73 5.00
CA GLU A 108 12.85 9.60 5.53
C GLU A 108 12.67 10.84 4.65
N PHE A 109 11.48 11.00 4.06
CA PHE A 109 11.14 12.09 3.15
C PHE A 109 10.54 13.28 3.88
N ASN A 110 10.84 14.50 3.39
CA ASN A 110 10.17 15.71 3.86
C ASN A 110 9.15 16.17 2.82
N SER A 111 7.89 15.74 2.96
CA SER A 111 6.81 16.12 2.04
C SER A 111 6.45 17.61 2.11
N ARG A 112 6.59 18.25 3.28
CA ARG A 112 6.20 19.66 3.49
C ARG A 112 7.21 20.66 2.94
N SER A 113 8.49 20.30 2.95
CA SER A 113 9.57 21.16 2.45
C SER A 113 10.59 20.29 1.71
N PRO A 114 10.29 19.90 0.45
CA PRO A 114 11.23 19.20 -0.39
C PRO A 114 12.56 19.96 -0.51
N PRO A 115 13.72 19.30 -0.37
CA PRO A 115 14.98 19.92 -0.69
C PRO A 115 15.08 20.18 -2.21
N PRO A 116 15.74 21.27 -2.65
CA PRO A 116 15.97 21.52 -4.09
C PRO A 116 16.74 20.39 -4.81
N SER A 117 17.50 19.59 -4.05
CA SER A 117 18.24 18.43 -4.57
C SER A 117 17.40 17.15 -4.72
N ARG A 118 16.08 17.20 -4.46
CA ARG A 118 15.20 16.01 -4.57
C ARG A 118 15.31 15.34 -5.94
N PRO A 119 15.22 16.03 -7.09
CA PRO A 119 15.25 15.36 -8.40
C PRO A 119 16.50 14.48 -8.60
N GLN A 120 17.68 15.03 -8.32
CA GLN A 120 18.96 14.31 -8.42
C GLN A 120 19.01 13.07 -7.49
N LYS A 121 18.41 13.16 -6.31
CA LYS A 121 18.41 12.06 -5.34
C LYS A 121 17.41 10.97 -5.71
N MET A 122 16.28 11.36 -6.27
CA MET A 122 15.29 10.43 -6.80
C MET A 122 15.86 9.70 -8.02
N GLU A 123 16.66 10.37 -8.84
CA GLU A 123 17.42 9.73 -9.92
C GLU A 123 18.39 8.66 -9.38
N PHE A 124 19.15 8.95 -8.31
CA PHE A 124 20.01 7.94 -7.68
C PHE A 124 19.21 6.76 -7.11
N LEU A 125 18.09 7.03 -6.44
CA LEU A 125 17.22 6.00 -5.88
C LEU A 125 16.61 5.12 -6.98
N GLN A 126 16.17 5.74 -8.08
CA GLN A 126 15.66 5.04 -9.24
C GLN A 126 16.75 4.15 -9.86
N LYS A 127 17.93 4.70 -10.16
CA LYS A 127 19.03 3.97 -10.81
C LYS A 127 19.54 2.78 -9.98
N HIS A 128 19.78 2.99 -8.68
CA HIS A 128 20.48 2.00 -7.85
C HIS A 128 19.56 1.03 -7.12
N VAL A 129 18.26 1.33 -7.03
CA VAL A 129 17.30 0.50 -6.30
C VAL A 129 16.10 0.15 -7.16
N LEU A 130 15.33 1.15 -7.61
CA LEU A 130 13.97 0.93 -8.11
C LEU A 130 13.86 0.52 -9.59
N CYS A 131 14.89 0.82 -10.39
CA CYS A 131 15.00 0.48 -11.81
C CYS A 131 16.35 -0.20 -12.10
N ARG A 132 16.78 -1.11 -11.22
CA ARG A 132 17.97 -1.93 -11.47
C ARG A 132 17.80 -2.73 -12.77
N SER A 133 18.88 -2.84 -13.53
CA SER A 133 18.98 -3.67 -14.75
C SER A 133 18.67 -5.14 -14.47
N ILE A 134 19.09 -5.64 -13.31
CA ILE A 134 18.97 -7.03 -12.88
C ILE A 134 18.49 -7.15 -11.42
N GLY A 135 17.77 -8.24 -11.14
CA GLY A 135 17.16 -8.53 -9.85
C GLY A 135 15.77 -7.92 -9.73
N GLU A 136 14.87 -8.65 -9.06
CA GLU A 136 13.51 -8.23 -8.78
C GLU A 136 13.41 -7.49 -7.44
N ILE A 137 12.39 -6.64 -7.34
CA ILE A 137 12.04 -5.91 -6.12
C ILE A 137 10.72 -6.45 -5.62
N TYR A 138 10.67 -6.92 -4.39
CA TYR A 138 9.49 -7.55 -3.81
C TYR A 138 8.87 -6.62 -2.79
N ALA A 139 7.54 -6.53 -2.81
CA ALA A 139 6.79 -5.85 -1.77
C ALA A 139 5.39 -6.43 -1.60
N PHE A 140 4.81 -6.16 -0.44
CA PHE A 140 3.37 -6.22 -0.24
C PHE A 140 2.73 -4.94 -0.76
N ASP A 141 1.56 -5.06 -1.37
CA ASP A 141 0.83 -3.96 -2.01
C ASP A 141 1.72 -3.14 -2.97
N ALA A 142 2.47 -3.85 -3.83
CA ALA A 142 3.50 -3.26 -4.68
C ALA A 142 2.94 -2.19 -5.63
N ALA A 143 1.70 -2.36 -6.10
CA ALA A 143 1.02 -1.40 -6.96
C ALA A 143 0.82 -0.05 -6.24
N GLN A 144 0.34 -0.08 -5.00
CA GLN A 144 0.12 1.12 -4.18
C GLN A 144 1.44 1.82 -3.86
N ILE A 145 2.51 1.04 -3.64
CA ILE A 145 3.86 1.58 -3.48
C ILE A 145 4.34 2.26 -4.77
N ALA A 146 4.20 1.62 -5.93
CA ALA A 146 4.56 2.21 -7.21
C ALA A 146 3.79 3.51 -7.48
N MET A 147 2.49 3.54 -7.17
CA MET A 147 1.65 4.74 -7.35
C MET A 147 2.08 5.89 -6.46
N VAL A 148 2.42 5.65 -5.19
CA VAL A 148 2.88 6.73 -4.33
C VAL A 148 4.27 7.23 -4.71
N LEU A 149 5.17 6.33 -5.13
CA LEU A 149 6.51 6.71 -5.60
C LEU A 149 6.44 7.58 -6.85
N TRP A 150 5.56 7.23 -7.79
CA TRP A 150 5.27 8.06 -8.97
C TRP A 150 4.67 9.41 -8.55
N LYS A 151 3.59 9.39 -7.78
CA LYS A 151 2.80 10.60 -7.50
C LYS A 151 3.52 11.64 -6.65
N GLU A 152 4.22 11.19 -5.61
CA GLU A 152 4.81 12.08 -4.61
C GLU A 152 6.29 12.38 -4.87
N LEU A 153 6.99 11.51 -5.61
CA LEU A 153 8.43 11.62 -5.83
C LEU A 153 8.86 11.63 -7.30
N ASP A 154 7.92 11.44 -8.25
CA ASP A 154 8.21 11.31 -9.69
C ASP A 154 9.21 10.18 -9.99
N ILE A 155 9.10 9.06 -9.26
CA ILE A 155 9.96 7.89 -9.43
C ILE A 155 9.23 6.78 -10.16
N LYS A 156 9.91 6.21 -11.16
CA LYS A 156 9.51 4.98 -11.84
C LYS A 156 10.08 3.75 -11.12
N VAL A 157 9.42 2.62 -11.29
CA VAL A 157 9.85 1.32 -10.79
C VAL A 157 9.91 0.33 -11.95
N ALA A 158 10.85 -0.61 -11.91
CA ALA A 158 10.94 -1.70 -12.86
C ALA A 158 11.06 -3.02 -12.12
N ARG A 159 10.50 -4.09 -12.71
CA ARG A 159 10.62 -5.48 -12.19
C ARG A 159 10.12 -5.64 -10.75
N MET A 160 9.12 -4.87 -10.36
CA MET A 160 8.58 -4.92 -9.00
C MET A 160 7.52 -6.03 -8.92
N VAL A 161 7.71 -7.00 -8.04
CA VAL A 161 6.83 -8.15 -7.84
C VAL A 161 5.96 -7.92 -6.61
N ASP A 162 4.65 -8.02 -6.82
CA ASP A 162 3.66 -8.00 -5.75
C ASP A 162 3.54 -9.39 -5.10
N ILE A 163 3.94 -9.51 -3.83
CA ILE A 163 4.00 -10.80 -3.12
C ILE A 163 2.61 -11.44 -3.00
N GLN A 164 1.59 -10.65 -2.67
CA GLN A 164 0.22 -11.15 -2.49
C GLN A 164 -0.37 -11.72 -3.79
N SER A 165 0.06 -11.23 -4.96
CA SER A 165 -0.40 -11.74 -6.26
C SER A 165 -0.06 -13.21 -6.52
N ALA A 166 0.93 -13.76 -5.84
CA ALA A 166 1.27 -15.19 -5.97
C ALA A 166 0.26 -16.11 -5.25
N PHE A 167 -0.57 -15.58 -4.35
CA PHE A 167 -1.41 -16.37 -3.44
C PHE A 167 -2.88 -15.94 -3.43
N SER A 168 -3.23 -14.86 -4.11
CA SER A 168 -4.61 -14.40 -4.20
C SER A 168 -5.32 -15.02 -5.40
N ASP A 169 -6.54 -15.50 -5.18
CA ASP A 169 -7.46 -15.78 -6.27
C ASP A 169 -7.79 -14.47 -7.01
N ILE A 170 -7.76 -14.52 -8.35
CA ILE A 170 -8.07 -13.39 -9.23
C ILE A 170 -9.51 -12.93 -9.00
N ASP A 171 -10.41 -13.85 -8.67
CA ASP A 171 -11.83 -13.55 -8.52
C ASP A 171 -12.15 -12.85 -7.18
N PHE A 172 -11.33 -13.08 -6.16
CA PHE A 172 -11.51 -12.61 -4.78
C PHE A 172 -10.37 -11.70 -4.29
N PRO A 173 -10.25 -10.45 -4.81
CA PRO A 173 -9.18 -9.53 -4.42
C PRO A 173 -9.26 -9.09 -2.95
N SER A 174 -10.41 -9.30 -2.27
CA SER A 174 -10.56 -9.08 -0.83
C SER A 174 -9.74 -10.05 0.03
N ASP A 175 -9.27 -11.16 -0.54
CA ASP A 175 -8.54 -12.21 0.20
C ASP A 175 -7.03 -11.92 0.28
N ARG A 176 -6.59 -10.80 -0.29
CA ARG A 176 -5.21 -10.31 -0.23
C ARG A 176 -4.81 -9.97 1.21
N ASN A 177 -4.22 -10.95 1.89
CA ASN A 177 -3.81 -10.85 3.28
C ASN A 177 -2.30 -11.14 3.43
N PRO A 178 -1.50 -10.20 3.98
CA PRO A 178 -0.06 -10.41 4.16
C PRO A 178 0.30 -11.63 5.02
N LEU A 179 -0.44 -11.89 6.10
CA LEU A 179 -0.20 -13.06 6.96
C LEU A 179 -0.39 -14.37 6.19
N ARG A 180 -1.47 -14.49 5.41
CA ARG A 180 -1.71 -15.69 4.59
C ARG A 180 -0.63 -15.89 3.53
N ALA A 181 -0.18 -14.82 2.87
CA ALA A 181 0.92 -14.91 1.90
C ALA A 181 2.25 -15.33 2.55
N ILE A 182 2.56 -14.81 3.75
CA ILE A 182 3.75 -15.23 4.50
C ILE A 182 3.64 -16.72 4.89
N GLN A 183 2.48 -17.16 5.38
CA GLN A 183 2.23 -18.56 5.74
C GLN A 183 2.33 -19.50 4.54
N ALA A 184 1.77 -19.11 3.38
CA ALA A 184 1.85 -19.90 2.16
C ALA A 184 3.29 -20.09 1.66
N CYS A 185 4.15 -19.06 1.79
CA CYS A 185 5.57 -19.15 1.43
C CYS A 185 6.40 -20.03 2.37
N LEU A 186 6.17 -19.91 3.68
CA LEU A 186 7.00 -20.54 4.70
C LEU A 186 6.51 -21.94 5.10
N GLY A 187 5.31 -22.30 4.66
CA GLY A 187 4.66 -23.57 4.94
C GLY A 187 4.15 -23.71 6.38
N GLU A 188 3.39 -24.77 6.61
CA GLU A 188 2.95 -25.21 7.94
C GLU A 188 3.89 -26.32 8.41
N SER A 189 5.00 -25.92 9.05
CA SER A 189 5.99 -26.85 9.58
C SER A 189 6.25 -26.55 11.04
N ASP A 190 6.44 -27.59 11.87
CA ASP A 190 6.76 -27.45 13.29
C ASP A 190 8.02 -26.59 13.55
N LYS A 191 8.87 -26.43 12.53
CA LYS A 191 10.10 -25.65 12.57
C LYS A 191 9.88 -24.15 12.38
N VAL A 192 8.72 -23.72 11.89
CA VAL A 192 8.42 -22.33 11.55
C VAL A 192 7.19 -21.88 12.32
N LYS A 193 7.36 -20.96 13.27
CA LYS A 193 6.23 -20.32 13.95
C LYS A 193 6.14 -18.86 13.57
N LEU A 194 4.99 -18.46 13.04
CA LEU A 194 4.72 -17.07 12.73
C LEU A 194 4.23 -16.35 13.99
N ASN A 195 4.74 -15.14 14.21
CA ASN A 195 4.18 -14.25 15.21
C ASN A 195 3.06 -13.43 14.57
N GLU A 196 1.90 -14.05 14.40
CA GLU A 196 0.75 -13.45 13.70
C GLU A 196 0.37 -12.08 14.25
N LYS A 197 0.45 -11.91 15.57
CA LYS A 197 0.17 -10.63 16.23
C LYS A 197 1.13 -9.53 15.76
N HIS A 198 2.42 -9.83 15.62
CA HIS A 198 3.41 -8.85 15.15
C HIS A 198 3.28 -8.61 13.65
N ILE A 199 3.01 -9.65 12.86
CA ILE A 199 2.73 -9.51 11.43
C ILE A 199 1.51 -8.60 11.22
N ASN A 200 0.37 -8.90 11.86
CA ASN A 200 -0.83 -8.08 11.77
C ASN A 200 -0.56 -6.64 12.25
N LEU A 201 0.21 -6.46 13.32
CA LEU A 201 0.58 -5.13 13.77
C LEU A 201 1.39 -4.36 12.72
N ALA A 202 2.41 -4.99 12.14
CA ALA A 202 3.29 -4.38 11.16
C ALA A 202 2.54 -4.06 9.86
N PHE A 203 1.62 -4.90 9.40
CA PHE A 203 0.95 -4.73 8.11
C PHE A 203 -0.36 -3.91 8.20
N ASN A 204 -1.10 -3.96 9.31
CA ASN A 204 -2.37 -3.21 9.43
C ASN A 204 -2.18 -1.73 9.76
N ASN A 205 -0.97 -1.32 10.17
CA ASN A 205 -0.66 0.08 10.41
C ASN A 205 0.61 0.51 9.70
N LEU A 206 0.44 1.14 8.54
CA LEU A 206 1.54 1.72 7.77
C LEU A 206 1.87 3.16 8.21
N THR A 207 1.31 3.66 9.32
CA THR A 207 1.65 4.99 9.85
C THR A 207 3.12 5.04 10.29
N TYR A 208 3.81 6.10 9.88
CA TYR A 208 5.18 6.44 10.19
C TYR A 208 5.25 7.88 10.70
N ASN A 209 5.17 8.01 12.01
CA ASN A 209 5.31 9.26 12.74
C ASN A 209 6.72 9.37 13.32
N ARG A 210 7.40 10.48 13.02
CA ARG A 210 8.76 10.74 13.52
C ARG A 210 8.82 10.88 15.05
N GLY A 211 7.70 11.12 15.72
CA GLY A 211 7.61 11.19 17.19
C GLY A 211 7.64 9.82 17.88
N GLU A 212 7.16 8.75 17.25
CA GLU A 212 7.10 7.38 17.80
C GLU A 212 8.12 6.44 17.12
N ILE A 213 9.32 6.97 16.94
CA ILE A 213 10.21 6.55 15.85
C ILE A 213 10.73 5.12 15.96
N GLN A 214 10.93 4.59 17.18
CA GLN A 214 11.59 3.30 17.34
C GLN A 214 10.74 2.14 16.84
N ARG A 215 9.46 2.10 17.24
CA ARG A 215 8.56 1.01 16.84
C ARG A 215 8.24 1.06 15.36
N MET A 216 7.88 2.24 14.84
CA MET A 216 7.49 2.39 13.44
C MET A 216 8.65 2.10 12.47
N ARG A 217 9.89 2.38 12.89
CA ARG A 217 11.09 1.97 12.16
C ARG A 217 11.30 0.45 12.15
N VAL A 218 10.96 -0.24 13.24
CA VAL A 218 11.00 -1.71 13.27
C VAL A 218 9.94 -2.26 12.32
N ASP A 219 8.70 -1.77 12.40
CA ASP A 219 7.59 -2.28 11.58
C ASP A 219 7.88 -2.14 10.07
N ILE A 220 8.31 -0.96 9.59
CA ILE A 220 8.64 -0.76 8.16
C ILE A 220 9.85 -1.59 7.72
N LEU A 221 10.85 -1.73 8.58
CA LEU A 221 12.03 -2.56 8.32
C LEU A 221 11.65 -4.03 8.21
N GLU A 222 10.84 -4.54 9.14
CA GLU A 222 10.38 -5.92 9.15
C GLU A 222 9.56 -6.24 7.90
N ARG A 223 8.69 -5.31 7.45
CA ARG A 223 7.96 -5.43 6.18
C ARG A 223 8.89 -5.50 4.96
N ALA A 224 9.88 -4.62 4.88
CA ALA A 224 10.86 -4.64 3.79
C ALA A 224 11.70 -5.93 3.82
N TRP A 225 12.20 -6.31 4.99
CA TRP A 225 13.01 -7.51 5.17
C TRP A 225 12.24 -8.80 4.86
N ILE A 226 11.00 -8.95 5.33
CA ILE A 226 10.21 -10.14 5.01
C ILE A 226 9.94 -10.20 3.50
N SER A 227 9.68 -9.05 2.86
CA SER A 227 9.49 -9.00 1.40
C SER A 227 10.71 -9.50 0.64
N ARG A 228 11.91 -9.20 1.15
CA ARG A 228 13.19 -9.73 0.63
C ARG A 228 13.38 -11.22 0.93
N LEU A 229 12.97 -11.68 2.10
CA LEU A 229 13.23 -13.04 2.56
C LEU A 229 12.44 -14.08 1.73
N LEU A 230 11.15 -13.83 1.54
CA LEU A 230 10.22 -14.79 0.94
C LEU A 230 10.68 -15.35 -0.42
N PRO A 231 11.16 -14.56 -1.40
CA PRO A 231 11.65 -15.13 -2.66
C PRO A 231 12.89 -16.00 -2.47
N SER A 232 13.72 -15.76 -1.45
CA SER A 232 14.91 -16.58 -1.18
C SER A 232 14.64 -17.79 -0.27
N HIS A 233 13.41 -17.97 0.21
CA HIS A 233 13.04 -19.12 1.01
C HIS A 233 12.55 -20.25 0.12
N GLU A 234 13.19 -21.42 0.22
CA GLU A 234 12.83 -22.63 -0.52
C GLU A 234 12.55 -22.37 -2.01
N ASN A 235 11.32 -22.65 -2.48
CA ASN A 235 10.91 -22.48 -3.87
C ASN A 235 10.32 -21.09 -4.20
N GLY A 236 10.52 -20.10 -3.31
CA GLY A 236 9.96 -18.76 -3.44
C GLY A 236 10.21 -18.11 -4.80
N ILE A 237 11.44 -18.19 -5.33
CA ILE A 237 11.79 -17.66 -6.67
C ILE A 237 10.86 -18.24 -7.73
N SER A 238 10.64 -19.55 -7.73
CA SER A 238 9.77 -20.21 -8.70
C SER A 238 8.33 -19.73 -8.57
N THR A 239 7.82 -19.65 -7.33
CA THR A 239 6.47 -19.16 -7.05
C THR A 239 6.25 -17.74 -7.57
N PHE A 240 7.19 -16.84 -7.32
CA PHE A 240 7.07 -15.46 -7.74
C PHE A 240 7.40 -15.21 -9.21
N SER A 241 8.12 -16.12 -9.87
CA SER A 241 8.39 -16.01 -11.32
C SER A 241 7.12 -16.07 -12.18
N ALA A 242 6.04 -16.66 -11.67
CA ALA A 242 4.74 -16.70 -12.31
C ALA A 242 3.96 -15.37 -12.18
N VAL A 243 4.36 -14.49 -11.26
CA VAL A 243 3.71 -13.19 -11.06
C VAL A 243 4.23 -12.20 -12.08
N LYS A 244 3.33 -11.61 -12.87
CA LYS A 244 3.70 -10.54 -13.81
C LYS A 244 4.23 -9.33 -13.02
N PRO A 245 5.44 -8.83 -13.32
CA PRO A 245 6.01 -7.71 -12.59
C PRO A 245 5.29 -6.40 -12.96
N ILE A 246 5.28 -5.48 -12.01
CA ILE A 246 4.94 -4.08 -12.19
C ILE A 246 6.17 -3.36 -12.76
N ASP A 247 5.99 -2.67 -13.88
CA ASP A 247 7.03 -1.88 -14.53
C ASP A 247 6.45 -0.56 -15.03
N THR A 248 6.70 0.51 -14.28
CA THR A 248 6.31 1.87 -14.68
C THR A 248 7.35 2.58 -15.54
N SER A 249 8.54 1.97 -15.71
CA SER A 249 9.62 2.52 -16.52
C SER A 249 9.40 2.37 -18.02
N ARG A 250 8.66 1.33 -18.43
CA ARG A 250 8.42 0.96 -19.84
C ARG A 250 7.13 1.53 -20.44
N LEU A 251 6.45 2.40 -19.70
CA LEU A 251 5.17 2.96 -20.10
C LEU A 251 5.39 4.07 -21.14
N ASP A 252 4.61 4.04 -22.22
CA ASP A 252 4.62 5.07 -23.26
C ASP A 252 4.00 6.40 -22.78
N GLU A 253 4.13 7.46 -23.57
CA GLU A 253 3.62 8.80 -23.21
C GLU A 253 2.11 8.82 -22.97
N GLN A 254 1.33 8.10 -23.77
CA GLN A 254 -0.12 7.99 -23.58
C GLN A 254 -0.44 7.32 -22.23
N PHE A 255 0.37 6.34 -21.85
CA PHE A 255 0.25 5.65 -20.60
C PHE A 255 0.75 6.48 -19.40
N LEU A 256 1.59 7.49 -19.59
CA LEU A 256 1.95 8.43 -18.52
C LEU A 256 0.72 9.21 -18.02
N ASN A 257 -0.18 9.62 -18.92
CA ASN A 257 -1.45 10.25 -18.54
C ASN A 257 -2.33 9.27 -17.75
N THR A 258 -2.42 8.03 -18.23
CA THR A 258 -3.10 6.93 -17.53
C THR A 258 -2.54 6.76 -16.11
N LEU A 259 -1.21 6.72 -16.00
CA LEU A 259 -0.49 6.54 -14.74
C LEU A 259 -0.77 7.70 -13.77
N ASN A 260 -0.79 8.95 -14.24
CA ASN A 260 -1.13 10.10 -13.41
C ASN A 260 -2.56 9.98 -12.85
N THR A 261 -3.52 9.57 -13.68
CA THR A 261 -4.90 9.33 -13.24
C THR A 261 -4.98 8.21 -12.21
N LEU A 262 -4.39 7.05 -12.47
CA LEU A 262 -4.38 5.92 -11.54
C LEU A 262 -3.71 6.28 -10.22
N ALA A 263 -2.58 7.00 -10.30
CA ALA A 263 -1.84 7.43 -9.14
C ALA A 263 -2.64 8.43 -8.30
N ARG A 264 -3.38 9.35 -8.94
CA ARG A 264 -4.32 10.26 -8.25
C ARG A 264 -5.45 9.49 -7.56
N VAL A 265 -6.11 8.57 -8.25
CA VAL A 265 -7.19 7.74 -7.69
C VAL A 265 -6.67 6.91 -6.50
N SER A 266 -5.47 6.33 -6.63
CA SER A 266 -4.80 5.59 -5.56
C SER A 266 -4.46 6.50 -4.38
N GLU A 267 -3.92 7.70 -4.62
CA GLU A 267 -3.57 8.68 -3.60
C GLU A 267 -4.82 9.12 -2.83
N ASP A 268 -5.85 9.58 -3.54
CA ASP A 268 -7.09 10.10 -2.95
C ASP A 268 -7.73 9.05 -2.04
N SER A 269 -7.86 7.80 -2.52
CA SER A 269 -8.40 6.75 -1.68
C SER A 269 -7.54 6.47 -0.45
N ARG A 270 -6.23 6.45 -0.62
CA ARG A 270 -5.31 6.17 0.49
C ARG A 270 -5.43 7.27 1.54
N ARG A 271 -5.45 8.55 1.13
CA ARG A 271 -5.63 9.70 2.01
C ARG A 271 -6.97 9.66 2.73
N VAL A 272 -8.06 9.36 2.02
CA VAL A 272 -9.38 9.15 2.65
C VAL A 272 -9.33 8.02 3.66
N GLY A 273 -8.64 6.92 3.37
CA GLY A 273 -8.41 5.82 4.30
C GLY A 273 -7.65 6.24 5.57
N TYR A 274 -6.69 7.16 5.44
CA TYR A 274 -5.93 7.70 6.57
C TYR A 274 -6.73 8.70 7.42
N LEU A 275 -7.70 9.39 6.81
CA LEU A 275 -8.64 10.26 7.52
C LEU A 275 -9.73 9.48 8.28
N LYS A 276 -9.91 8.17 8.00
CA LYS A 276 -10.83 7.32 8.77
C LYS A 276 -10.35 7.24 10.23
N PRO A 277 -11.26 7.29 11.22
CA PRO A 277 -10.88 7.20 12.62
C PRO A 277 -10.23 5.84 12.92
N VAL A 278 -9.18 5.85 13.73
CA VAL A 278 -8.50 4.62 14.21
C VAL A 278 -9.31 3.92 15.31
N THR A 279 -10.33 4.58 15.84
CA THR A 279 -11.26 4.04 16.81
C THR A 279 -12.67 4.48 16.47
N THR A 280 -13.58 3.53 16.26
CA THR A 280 -14.98 3.82 15.97
C THR A 280 -15.85 3.27 17.10
N ASN A 281 -16.61 4.15 17.75
CA ASN A 281 -17.64 3.72 18.70
C ASN A 281 -18.91 3.36 17.91
N HIS A 282 -19.33 2.11 18.00
CA HIS A 282 -20.45 1.60 17.23
C HIS A 282 -21.76 1.85 17.96
N GLN A 283 -22.73 2.44 17.25
CA GLN A 283 -24.11 2.49 17.73
C GLN A 283 -24.80 1.17 17.42
N PHE A 284 -25.38 0.53 18.43
CA PHE A 284 -26.13 -0.72 18.29
C PHE A 284 -27.50 -0.61 18.94
N SER A 285 -28.50 -1.26 18.32
CA SER A 285 -29.87 -1.31 18.83
C SER A 285 -30.07 -2.48 19.77
N ASP A 286 -29.23 -3.51 19.63
CA ASP A 286 -29.29 -4.72 20.42
C ASP A 286 -27.89 -5.34 20.51
N ALA A 287 -27.56 -5.91 21.67
CA ALA A 287 -26.31 -6.63 21.90
C ALA A 287 -26.57 -7.68 22.98
N GLN A 288 -26.83 -8.90 22.52
CA GLN A 288 -27.21 -10.02 23.39
C GLN A 288 -26.20 -11.14 23.27
N ARG A 289 -26.25 -12.05 24.23
CA ARG A 289 -25.45 -13.28 24.16
C ARG A 289 -25.76 -14.02 22.85
N SER A 290 -24.72 -14.46 22.17
CA SER A 290 -24.90 -15.24 20.95
C SER A 290 -25.60 -16.55 21.27
N SER A 291 -26.69 -16.83 20.55
CA SER A 291 -27.41 -18.11 20.66
C SER A 291 -26.56 -19.30 20.22
N LEU A 292 -25.51 -19.03 19.42
CA LEU A 292 -24.60 -20.02 18.88
C LEU A 292 -23.44 -20.35 19.83
N ASP A 293 -23.34 -19.68 20.97
CA ASP A 293 -22.24 -19.88 21.93
C ASP A 293 -22.75 -20.29 23.34
N PRO A 294 -22.80 -21.61 23.62
CA PRO A 294 -23.23 -22.14 24.92
C PRO A 294 -22.23 -21.86 26.06
N ASP A 295 -20.99 -21.45 25.75
CA ASP A 295 -20.00 -21.07 26.77
C ASP A 295 -20.12 -19.60 27.18
N GLY A 296 -20.91 -18.82 26.43
CA GLY A 296 -21.18 -17.42 26.71
C GLY A 296 -19.92 -16.58 26.60
N ARG A 297 -19.12 -16.85 25.57
CA ARG A 297 -17.91 -16.12 25.16
C ARG A 297 -18.16 -15.27 23.90
N ALA A 298 -19.40 -15.18 23.42
CA ALA A 298 -19.76 -14.37 22.26
C ALA A 298 -21.07 -13.59 22.48
N ILE A 299 -21.15 -12.44 21.80
CA ILE A 299 -22.39 -11.65 21.65
C ILE A 299 -22.76 -11.52 20.18
N ASP A 300 -24.06 -11.44 19.91
CA ASP A 300 -24.60 -10.96 18.65
C ASP A 300 -24.99 -9.49 18.85
N ALA A 301 -24.31 -8.60 18.14
CA ALA A 301 -24.55 -7.16 18.18
C ALA A 301 -25.16 -6.68 16.86
N ARG A 302 -26.27 -5.94 16.92
CA ARG A 302 -26.95 -5.37 15.75
C ARG A 302 -26.76 -3.87 15.71
N SER A 303 -26.03 -3.38 14.71
CA SER A 303 -25.78 -1.94 14.53
C SER A 303 -27.07 -1.17 14.26
N SER A 304 -27.20 0.03 14.83
CA SER A 304 -28.38 0.92 14.74
C SER A 304 -28.58 1.51 13.33
N ALA A 305 -27.49 1.68 12.58
CA ALA A 305 -27.52 2.03 11.17
C ALA A 305 -26.46 1.24 10.40
N TYR A 306 -26.58 1.20 9.06
CA TYR A 306 -25.63 0.47 8.22
C TYR A 306 -24.22 1.09 8.24
N LYS A 307 -24.11 2.41 8.40
CA LYS A 307 -22.82 3.11 8.53
C LYS A 307 -22.03 2.68 9.78
N ASP A 308 -22.72 2.20 10.81
CA ASP A 308 -22.14 1.76 12.09
C ASP A 308 -21.92 0.24 12.14
N LYS A 309 -22.06 -0.45 10.99
CA LYS A 309 -21.85 -1.89 10.91
C LYS A 309 -20.43 -2.27 11.30
N PHE A 310 -20.30 -3.38 12.00
CA PHE A 310 -19.00 -3.99 12.26
C PHE A 310 -18.39 -4.55 10.97
N ARG A 311 -17.06 -4.59 10.91
CA ARG A 311 -16.32 -5.24 9.83
C ARG A 311 -15.76 -6.57 10.31
N GLY A 312 -15.67 -7.54 9.42
CA GLY A 312 -15.11 -8.87 9.75
C GLY A 312 -13.67 -8.76 10.22
N TYR A 313 -13.28 -9.66 11.13
CA TYR A 313 -11.92 -9.77 11.69
C TYR A 313 -11.42 -8.55 12.47
N GLN A 314 -12.30 -7.59 12.75
CA GLN A 314 -11.96 -6.35 13.44
C GLN A 314 -11.74 -6.61 14.94
N ASP A 315 -10.66 -6.06 15.48
CA ASP A 315 -10.43 -6.00 16.92
C ASP A 315 -11.43 -5.01 17.56
N VAL A 316 -12.10 -5.43 18.63
CA VAL A 316 -13.01 -4.59 19.39
C VAL A 316 -12.67 -4.57 20.87
N ILE A 317 -12.98 -3.45 21.51
CA ILE A 317 -12.99 -3.30 22.95
C ILE A 317 -14.44 -3.05 23.35
N THR A 318 -15.00 -4.00 24.10
CA THR A 318 -16.36 -3.94 24.60
C THR A 318 -16.35 -3.59 26.07
N THR A 319 -17.11 -2.56 26.43
CA THR A 319 -17.38 -2.21 27.84
C THR A 319 -18.65 -2.94 28.25
N PHE A 320 -18.52 -3.72 29.32
CA PHE A 320 -19.61 -4.47 29.91
C PHE A 320 -20.00 -3.83 31.25
N LYS A 321 -21.28 -3.94 31.60
CA LYS A 321 -21.83 -3.54 32.89
C LYS A 321 -22.41 -4.76 33.61
N THR A 322 -22.05 -4.93 34.88
CA THR A 322 -22.62 -5.99 35.73
C THR A 322 -23.97 -5.57 36.31
N ALA A 323 -24.70 -6.50 36.91
CA ALA A 323 -25.94 -6.19 37.64
C ALA A 323 -25.72 -5.22 38.82
N SER A 324 -24.54 -5.20 39.43
CA SER A 324 -24.14 -4.22 40.46
C SER A 324 -23.82 -2.83 39.89
N GLY A 325 -23.77 -2.69 38.57
CA GLY A 325 -23.45 -1.43 37.88
C GLY A 325 -21.96 -1.21 37.63
N GLU A 326 -21.08 -2.13 38.04
CA GLU A 326 -19.64 -2.05 37.78
C GLU A 326 -19.35 -2.21 36.29
N GLN A 327 -18.41 -1.42 35.77
CA GLN A 327 -17.98 -1.47 34.39
C GLN A 327 -16.59 -2.10 34.26
N PHE A 328 -16.41 -2.96 33.26
CA PHE A 328 -15.10 -3.47 32.88
C PHE A 328 -14.99 -3.63 31.36
N ARG A 329 -13.76 -3.56 30.86
CA ARG A 329 -13.47 -3.64 29.41
C ARG A 329 -12.91 -5.02 29.07
N ARG A 330 -13.35 -5.58 27.96
CA ARG A 330 -12.83 -6.83 27.40
C ARG A 330 -12.45 -6.60 25.95
N ARG A 331 -11.34 -7.20 25.54
CA ARG A 331 -10.97 -7.30 24.13
C ARG A 331 -11.71 -8.47 23.51
N GLY A 332 -12.28 -8.25 22.34
CA GLY A 332 -12.87 -9.28 21.51
C GLY A 332 -12.51 -9.08 20.05
N GLN A 333 -12.96 -10.00 19.21
CA GLN A 333 -12.79 -9.94 17.77
C GLN A 333 -14.12 -10.21 17.08
N VAL A 334 -14.39 -9.49 16.01
CA VAL A 334 -15.56 -9.75 15.15
C VAL A 334 -15.31 -11.05 14.38
N ALA A 335 -16.07 -12.08 14.72
CA ALA A 335 -15.96 -13.43 14.16
C ALA A 335 -16.79 -13.62 12.88
N ASP A 336 -18.00 -13.05 12.84
CA ASP A 336 -18.91 -13.14 11.69
C ASP A 336 -19.68 -11.82 11.52
N VAL A 337 -20.05 -11.48 10.28
CA VAL A 337 -20.86 -10.30 9.95
C VAL A 337 -21.89 -10.64 8.89
N LYS A 338 -23.18 -10.48 9.24
CA LYS A 338 -24.31 -10.68 8.34
C LYS A 338 -25.17 -9.43 8.30
N GLY A 339 -24.98 -8.63 7.25
CA GLY A 339 -25.69 -7.36 7.05
C GLY A 339 -25.37 -6.34 8.14
N ARG A 340 -26.29 -6.16 9.09
CA ARG A 340 -26.16 -5.24 10.24
C ARG A 340 -25.87 -5.96 11.57
N THR A 341 -25.86 -7.28 11.56
CA THR A 341 -25.59 -8.10 12.74
C THR A 341 -24.16 -8.61 12.66
N ALA A 342 -23.46 -8.61 13.78
CA ALA A 342 -22.13 -9.16 13.90
C ALA A 342 -22.00 -10.01 15.16
N THR A 343 -21.26 -11.10 15.04
CA THR A 343 -20.90 -11.97 16.15
C THR A 343 -19.52 -11.55 16.65
N ILE A 344 -19.41 -11.23 17.93
CA ILE A 344 -18.15 -10.80 18.56
C ILE A 344 -17.75 -11.85 19.59
N ALA A 345 -16.57 -12.44 19.41
CA ALA A 345 -15.99 -13.45 20.28
C ALA A 345 -14.99 -12.84 21.28
N PHE A 346 -14.89 -13.42 22.47
CA PHE A 346 -14.02 -13.00 23.57
C PHE A 346 -13.23 -14.18 24.16
N ASP A 347 -12.03 -13.91 24.70
CA ASP A 347 -11.18 -14.93 25.34
C ASP A 347 -11.70 -15.42 26.71
N GLY A 348 -12.94 -15.11 27.08
CA GLY A 348 -13.51 -15.56 28.34
C GLY A 348 -14.99 -15.24 28.49
N SER A 349 -15.61 -15.87 29.50
CA SER A 349 -17.06 -15.80 29.69
C SER A 349 -17.55 -14.40 30.07
N ILE A 350 -18.64 -13.99 29.41
CA ILE A 350 -19.36 -12.73 29.57
C ILE A 350 -20.79 -12.94 30.10
N VAL A 351 -21.06 -14.07 30.74
CA VAL A 351 -22.37 -14.38 31.35
C VAL A 351 -22.76 -13.34 32.42
N ASN A 352 -24.06 -13.00 32.46
CA ASN A 352 -24.67 -12.04 33.39
C ASN A 352 -24.14 -10.59 33.30
N LYS A 353 -23.72 -10.19 32.10
CA LYS A 353 -23.21 -8.84 31.82
C LYS A 353 -23.98 -8.23 30.65
N SER A 354 -24.39 -6.97 30.78
CA SER A 354 -24.96 -6.21 29.67
C SER A 354 -23.88 -5.44 28.93
N VAL A 355 -24.02 -5.27 27.62
CA VAL A 355 -23.09 -4.49 26.81
C VAL A 355 -23.44 -3.01 26.93
N ASP A 356 -22.46 -2.20 27.31
CA ASP A 356 -22.59 -0.74 27.46
C ASP A 356 -22.10 -0.01 26.20
N SER A 357 -20.92 -0.39 25.70
CA SER A 357 -20.35 0.17 24.47
C SER A 357 -19.47 -0.84 23.74
N ILE A 358 -19.40 -0.73 22.41
CA ILE A 358 -18.50 -1.52 21.57
C ILE A 358 -17.68 -0.55 20.72
N THR A 359 -16.36 -0.54 20.92
CA THR A 359 -15.44 0.32 20.17
C THR A 359 -14.49 -0.54 19.36
N SER A 360 -14.48 -0.38 18.05
CA SER A 360 -13.45 -1.02 17.22
C SER A 360 -12.11 -0.30 17.33
N LYS A 361 -11.03 -1.04 17.13
CA LYS A 361 -9.66 -0.54 17.15
C LYS A 361 -8.96 -0.85 15.83
N GLY A 362 -8.24 0.13 15.31
CA GLY A 362 -7.58 0.06 14.02
C GLY A 362 -8.42 0.71 12.93
N ARG A 363 -7.81 0.91 11.76
CA ARG A 363 -8.53 1.37 10.58
C ARG A 363 -9.38 0.21 10.05
N ASP A 364 -10.53 0.55 9.49
CA ASP A 364 -11.38 -0.43 8.80
C ASP A 364 -10.61 -1.10 7.66
N ALA A 365 -10.80 -2.40 7.51
CA ALA A 365 -10.32 -3.13 6.33
C ALA A 365 -10.94 -2.54 5.05
N PRO A 366 -10.26 -2.64 3.90
CA PRO A 366 -10.81 -2.22 2.63
C PRO A 366 -12.18 -2.84 2.37
N THR A 367 -13.10 -2.03 1.88
CA THR A 367 -14.37 -2.51 1.31
C THR A 367 -14.10 -3.28 0.01
N PHE A 368 -15.08 -4.09 -0.42
CA PHE A 368 -14.95 -4.81 -1.69
C PHE A 368 -14.71 -3.89 -2.89
N ALA A 369 -15.34 -2.72 -2.90
CA ALA A 369 -15.13 -1.72 -3.95
C ALA A 369 -13.70 -1.14 -3.92
N GLU A 370 -13.17 -0.83 -2.73
CA GLU A 370 -11.77 -0.40 -2.57
C GLU A 370 -10.81 -1.52 -3.03
N ALA A 371 -11.05 -2.78 -2.63
CA ALA A 371 -10.24 -3.92 -3.04
C ALA A 371 -10.27 -4.18 -4.56
N LYS A 372 -11.45 -4.11 -5.21
CA LYS A 372 -11.59 -4.26 -6.67
C LYS A 372 -10.90 -3.12 -7.42
N ARG A 373 -10.97 -1.89 -6.92
CA ARG A 373 -10.23 -0.76 -7.52
C ARG A 373 -8.71 -1.00 -7.41
N ASP A 374 -8.23 -1.38 -6.23
CA ASP A 374 -6.81 -1.63 -6.00
C ASP A 374 -6.29 -2.80 -6.86
N ASP A 375 -7.14 -3.80 -7.09
CA ASP A 375 -6.89 -4.91 -8.02
C ASP A 375 -6.77 -4.44 -9.48
N VAL A 376 -7.70 -3.59 -9.93
CA VAL A 376 -7.67 -3.00 -11.27
C VAL A 376 -6.38 -2.22 -11.47
N ILE A 377 -6.01 -1.34 -10.54
CA ILE A 377 -4.76 -0.57 -10.59
C ILE A 377 -3.57 -1.53 -10.71
N ARG A 378 -3.51 -2.56 -9.86
CA ARG A 378 -2.43 -3.55 -9.89
C ARG A 378 -2.32 -4.26 -11.23
N ARG A 379 -3.43 -4.80 -11.76
CA ARG A 379 -3.45 -5.50 -13.06
C ARG A 379 -3.01 -4.58 -14.19
N THR A 380 -3.49 -3.34 -14.18
CA THR A 380 -3.04 -2.32 -15.13
C THR A 380 -1.55 -2.06 -15.06
N LEU A 381 -0.95 -1.93 -13.87
CA LEU A 381 0.49 -1.75 -13.72
C LEU A 381 1.30 -2.99 -14.06
N GLN A 382 0.68 -4.15 -14.00
CA GLN A 382 1.20 -5.39 -14.56
C GLN A 382 0.97 -5.47 -16.07
N GLY A 383 0.43 -4.43 -16.74
CA GLY A 383 0.24 -4.40 -18.19
C GLY A 383 -0.99 -5.16 -18.69
N ASP A 384 -2.00 -5.39 -17.85
CA ASP A 384 -3.36 -5.75 -18.29
C ASP A 384 -4.13 -4.47 -18.61
N LEU A 385 -4.23 -4.16 -19.90
CA LEU A 385 -4.84 -2.92 -20.40
C LEU A 385 -6.27 -3.11 -20.88
N THR A 386 -6.87 -4.28 -20.67
CA THR A 386 -8.22 -4.61 -21.15
C THR A 386 -9.27 -3.62 -20.66
N ILE A 387 -9.11 -3.10 -19.43
CA ILE A 387 -10.01 -2.08 -18.87
C ILE A 387 -10.05 -0.77 -19.67
N PHE A 388 -8.96 -0.43 -20.37
CA PHE A 388 -8.86 0.74 -21.26
C PHE A 388 -9.24 0.43 -22.70
N GLN A 389 -9.57 -0.81 -23.03
CA GLN A 389 -10.00 -1.18 -24.38
C GLN A 389 -11.52 -1.26 -24.46
N ASP A 390 -12.15 -1.78 -23.40
CA ASP A 390 -13.57 -2.12 -23.43
C ASP A 390 -14.49 -1.05 -22.78
N ASN A 391 -13.91 -0.07 -22.08
CA ASN A 391 -14.69 0.92 -21.35
C ASN A 391 -14.57 2.34 -21.94
N PRO A 392 -15.51 2.77 -22.79
CA PRO A 392 -15.45 4.08 -23.45
C PRO A 392 -15.49 5.24 -22.44
N TRP A 393 -16.06 5.07 -21.24
CA TRP A 393 -15.99 6.10 -20.20
C TRP A 393 -14.56 6.31 -19.70
N ILE A 394 -13.84 5.21 -19.46
CA ILE A 394 -12.46 5.27 -19.00
C ILE A 394 -11.59 5.87 -20.10
N CYS A 395 -11.76 5.44 -21.36
CA CYS A 395 -11.01 6.02 -22.48
C CYS A 395 -11.25 7.53 -22.59
N ASN A 396 -12.52 7.93 -22.76
CA ASN A 396 -12.89 9.32 -23.05
C ASN A 396 -12.63 10.28 -21.88
N ILE A 397 -12.88 9.86 -20.63
CA ILE A 397 -12.74 10.75 -19.47
C ILE A 397 -11.30 10.75 -18.93
N LEU A 398 -10.64 9.59 -18.91
CA LEU A 398 -9.38 9.45 -18.16
C LEU A 398 -8.14 9.50 -19.03
N LEU A 399 -8.23 9.23 -20.33
CA LEU A 399 -7.07 9.18 -21.24
C LEU A 399 -6.91 10.43 -22.11
N HIS A 400 -8.01 11.12 -22.44
CA HIS A 400 -8.02 12.21 -23.43
C HIS A 400 -7.95 13.63 -22.83
N HIS A 401 -7.80 13.79 -21.50
CA HIS A 401 -8.00 15.09 -20.85
C HIS A 401 -6.82 16.08 -20.97
N ASP A 402 -5.58 15.61 -21.17
CA ASP A 402 -4.38 16.45 -20.96
C ASP A 402 -3.49 16.66 -22.21
N SER A 403 -4.03 16.56 -23.44
CA SER A 403 -3.26 16.96 -24.63
C SER A 403 -3.17 18.49 -24.72
N PRO A 404 -1.98 19.10 -24.50
CA PRO A 404 -1.85 20.55 -24.41
C PRO A 404 -2.00 21.28 -25.77
N ASP A 405 -2.09 20.52 -26.87
CA ASP A 405 -2.16 21.05 -28.24
C ASP A 405 -3.56 20.93 -28.90
N SER A 406 -4.60 20.53 -28.16
CA SER A 406 -5.95 20.42 -28.73
C SER A 406 -6.93 21.42 -28.13
N ASP A 407 -6.86 22.66 -28.61
CA ASP A 407 -8.00 23.58 -28.69
C ASP A 407 -9.06 23.08 -29.71
N THR A 408 -8.80 21.95 -30.36
CA THR A 408 -9.83 21.19 -31.07
C THR A 408 -10.59 20.35 -30.05
N ASP A 409 -11.91 20.55 -30.00
CA ASP A 409 -12.88 19.59 -29.47
C ASP A 409 -12.55 18.19 -30.03
N GLN A 410 -11.62 17.46 -29.41
CA GLN A 410 -11.37 16.08 -29.75
C GLN A 410 -12.64 15.35 -29.34
N ASN A 411 -13.46 15.06 -30.36
CA ASN A 411 -14.74 14.40 -30.23
C ASN A 411 -14.55 13.20 -29.32
N LEU A 412 -15.10 13.27 -28.11
CA LEU A 412 -15.23 12.10 -27.25
C LEU A 412 -15.87 11.00 -28.10
N GLU A 413 -15.13 9.93 -28.37
CA GLU A 413 -15.61 8.84 -29.22
C GLU A 413 -16.52 7.96 -28.38
N TRP A 414 -17.79 8.35 -28.30
CA TRP A 414 -18.82 7.54 -27.66
C TRP A 414 -19.28 6.45 -28.64
N PRO A 415 -19.57 5.22 -28.17
CA PRO A 415 -20.11 4.18 -29.02
C PRO A 415 -21.34 4.69 -29.78
N GLU A 416 -21.39 4.50 -31.10
CA GLU A 416 -22.49 5.01 -31.93
C GLU A 416 -23.88 4.57 -31.43
N SER A 417 -23.95 3.38 -30.82
CA SER A 417 -25.15 2.85 -30.17
C SER A 417 -25.75 3.75 -29.07
N TRP A 418 -24.97 4.66 -28.47
CA TRP A 418 -25.44 5.62 -27.47
C TRP A 418 -25.97 6.91 -28.10
N ASN A 419 -25.49 7.23 -29.31
CA ASN A 419 -25.94 8.38 -30.10
C ASN A 419 -27.15 8.05 -30.98
N GLN A 420 -27.47 6.76 -31.13
CA GLN A 420 -28.75 6.35 -31.69
C GLN A 420 -29.84 6.89 -30.77
N SER A 421 -30.50 7.97 -31.22
CA SER A 421 -31.68 8.50 -30.59
C SER A 421 -32.67 7.35 -30.47
N LEU A 422 -32.71 6.79 -29.28
CA LEU A 422 -33.75 5.86 -28.91
C LEU A 422 -35.05 6.63 -29.15
N SER A 423 -35.76 6.26 -30.21
CA SER A 423 -37.15 6.61 -30.46
C SER A 423 -38.01 5.90 -29.41
N LEU A 424 -37.67 6.13 -28.14
CA LEU A 424 -38.39 5.64 -26.99
C LEU A 424 -39.67 6.45 -26.96
N HIS A 425 -40.74 5.79 -27.35
CA HIS A 425 -42.08 6.12 -26.89
C HIS A 425 -42.01 6.47 -25.39
N PRO A 426 -42.59 7.59 -24.92
CA PRO A 426 -42.37 8.14 -23.56
C PRO A 426 -42.56 7.15 -22.40
N GLN A 427 -43.31 6.08 -22.65
CA GLN A 427 -43.62 4.98 -21.75
C GLN A 427 -42.47 3.97 -21.51
N TYR A 428 -41.35 4.02 -22.24
CA TYR A 428 -40.23 3.06 -22.08
C TYR A 428 -38.90 3.68 -21.63
N ALA A 429 -38.83 5.01 -21.52
CA ALA A 429 -37.58 5.72 -21.18
C ALA A 429 -36.95 5.31 -19.83
N PHE A 430 -37.77 4.93 -18.86
CA PHE A 430 -37.29 4.51 -17.53
C PHE A 430 -36.65 3.11 -17.52
N LYS A 431 -37.06 2.17 -18.40
CA LYS A 431 -36.51 0.81 -18.43
C LYS A 431 -35.12 0.72 -19.09
N PHE A 432 -34.80 1.66 -19.97
CA PHE A 432 -33.52 1.64 -20.69
C PHE A 432 -32.36 2.08 -19.79
N LEU A 433 -32.59 3.06 -18.91
CA LEU A 433 -31.63 3.48 -17.88
C LEU A 433 -31.30 2.34 -16.92
N ASP A 434 -32.30 1.56 -16.46
CA ASP A 434 -32.07 0.40 -15.58
C ASP A 434 -31.18 -0.67 -16.25
N THR A 435 -31.36 -0.93 -17.55
CA THR A 435 -30.65 -2.02 -18.24
C THR A 435 -29.20 -1.66 -18.56
N GLN A 436 -28.92 -0.39 -18.92
CA GLN A 436 -27.57 0.10 -19.19
C GLN A 436 -26.79 0.36 -17.88
N VAL A 437 -27.46 0.90 -16.84
CA VAL A 437 -26.87 1.00 -15.49
C VAL A 437 -26.58 -0.40 -14.96
N HIS A 438 -27.43 -1.40 -15.18
CA HIS A 438 -27.09 -2.78 -14.83
C HIS A 438 -25.87 -3.29 -15.58
N LYS A 439 -25.68 -3.03 -16.88
CA LYS A 439 -24.45 -3.47 -17.57
C LYS A 439 -23.17 -2.74 -17.11
N CYS A 440 -23.28 -1.46 -16.76
CA CYS A 440 -22.14 -0.68 -16.23
C CYS A 440 -21.88 -0.93 -14.73
N CYS A 441 -22.88 -1.34 -13.95
CA CYS A 441 -22.80 -1.57 -12.50
C CYS A 441 -22.91 -3.05 -12.09
N SER A 442 -22.96 -4.00 -13.03
CA SER A 442 -22.94 -5.44 -12.71
C SER A 442 -21.53 -5.84 -12.27
N ILE A 443 -21.25 -5.56 -11.00
CA ILE A 443 -20.48 -6.50 -10.20
C ILE A 443 -21.43 -7.68 -9.98
N GLU A 444 -21.24 -8.76 -10.75
CA GLU A 444 -21.96 -10.01 -10.51
C GLU A 444 -21.62 -10.49 -9.09
N MET A 445 -22.53 -10.22 -8.15
CA MET A 445 -22.53 -10.90 -6.86
C MET A 445 -23.07 -12.30 -7.07
N HIS A 446 -22.20 -13.23 -7.44
CA HIS A 446 -22.42 -14.64 -7.16
C HIS A 446 -22.02 -14.89 -5.70
N GLY A 447 -23.03 -14.98 -4.85
CA GLY A 447 -22.88 -15.39 -3.45
C GLY A 447 -22.69 -16.90 -3.35
N GLY A 448 -21.66 -17.30 -2.61
CA GLY A 448 -21.52 -18.57 -1.93
C GLY A 448 -21.19 -18.30 -0.47
#